data_AF-A0A2H0NZ87-F1
#
_entry.id   AF-A0A2H0NZ87-F1
#
_cell.length_a   1.000
_cell.length_b   1.000
_cell.length_c   1.000
_cell.angle_alpha   90.00
_cell.angle_beta   90.00
_cell.angle_gamma   90.00
#
_symmetry.space_group_name_H-M   'P 1'
#
loop_
_entity.id
_entity.type
_entity.pdbx_description
1 polymer ?
#
loop_
_entity_poly.entity_id
_entity_poly.type
_entity_poly.pdbx_seq_one_letter_code
_entity_poly.pdbx_strand_id
1 'polypeptide(L)'
;MTTKSSEVRFLEVAAVAAALLVFIYFILNWGFEGVIHARRTQTVPDLKSRSIAAALDQLAPLNLGLRKTAVEFDASVPISSVLRQDPPAGTVVREGKTIKVVVSQGGQTVMAPAVIGLPLRNAEMLLRQSQLSLGEVSESYSLKQEKGMVLSQDPKAEASIERDALVNLVVSGGAPPGGVSLMPDFLRKNVEEARSWAAGAGASLEIETDKISLFPSGTVLTQTPAADSVLSSDVKVTILVSGRKGATPTVAAKLFKYELPQSGSESQVRIVVIDKYGERELFNGVRKPGSKIEVPIQETGGSRVKIYMNGILVEERDL
;
A
#
# COMPACT_ATOMS: atom_id res chain seq x y z
N MET A 1 -100.05 10.39 -43.02
CA MET A 1 -100.13 10.53 -41.54
C MET A 1 -99.24 9.48 -40.89
N THR A 2 -97.94 9.71 -40.69
CA THR A 2 -97.06 8.76 -39.96
C THR A 2 -95.73 9.33 -39.44
N THR A 3 -95.47 10.65 -39.50
CA THR A 3 -94.16 11.23 -39.10
C THR A 3 -94.01 11.57 -37.61
N LYS A 4 -95.12 11.68 -36.86
CA LYS A 4 -95.10 12.13 -35.46
C LYS A 4 -94.65 11.04 -34.47
N SER A 5 -94.73 9.75 -34.84
CA SER A 5 -94.35 8.65 -33.93
C SER A 5 -92.86 8.31 -33.96
N SER A 6 -92.14 8.65 -35.04
CA SER A 6 -90.69 8.41 -35.15
C SER A 6 -89.86 9.42 -34.36
N GLU A 7 -90.30 10.68 -34.29
CA GLU A 7 -89.62 11.72 -33.49
C GLU A 7 -89.76 11.47 -31.99
N VAL A 8 -90.93 11.03 -31.52
CA VAL A 8 -91.17 10.70 -30.11
C VAL A 8 -90.29 9.52 -29.68
N ARG A 9 -90.20 8.47 -30.52
CA ARG A 9 -89.32 7.31 -30.27
C ARG A 9 -87.84 7.69 -30.28
N PHE A 10 -87.42 8.62 -31.13
CA PHE A 10 -86.05 9.12 -31.12
C PHE A 10 -85.72 9.90 -29.83
N LEU A 11 -86.65 10.74 -29.36
CA LEU A 11 -86.49 11.47 -28.10
C LEU A 11 -86.40 10.52 -26.89
N GLU A 12 -87.22 9.47 -26.86
CA GLU A 12 -87.18 8.44 -25.80
C GLU A 12 -85.85 7.70 -25.78
N VAL A 13 -85.35 7.28 -26.95
CA VAL A 13 -84.05 6.60 -27.06
C VAL A 13 -82.90 7.53 -26.66
N ALA A 14 -82.95 8.81 -27.05
CA ALA A 14 -81.96 9.81 -26.66
C ALA A 14 -81.97 10.08 -25.14
N ALA A 15 -83.16 10.14 -24.51
CA ALA A 15 -83.29 10.31 -23.07
C ALA A 15 -82.74 9.10 -22.30
N VAL A 16 -83.01 7.87 -22.76
CA VAL A 16 -82.45 6.65 -22.16
C VAL A 16 -80.93 6.58 -22.33
N ALA A 17 -80.42 6.95 -23.51
CA ALA A 17 -78.98 7.02 -23.75
C ALA A 17 -78.29 8.05 -22.86
N ALA A 18 -78.89 9.24 -22.69
CA ALA A 18 -78.37 10.26 -21.78
C ALA A 18 -78.39 9.79 -20.32
N ALA A 19 -79.46 9.14 -19.88
CA ALA A 19 -79.55 8.57 -18.53
C ALA A 19 -78.49 7.48 -18.29
N LEU A 20 -78.25 6.61 -19.28
CA LEU A 20 -77.19 5.60 -19.23
C LEU A 20 -75.79 6.22 -19.17
N LEU A 21 -75.54 7.29 -19.94
CA LEU A 21 -74.26 7.99 -19.90
C LEU A 21 -74.02 8.66 -18.55
N VAL A 22 -75.04 9.27 -17.94
CA VAL A 22 -74.96 9.83 -16.59
C VAL A 22 -74.72 8.72 -15.56
N PHE A 23 -75.42 7.59 -15.68
CA PHE A 23 -75.25 6.46 -14.78
C PHE A 23 -73.85 5.82 -14.89
N ILE A 24 -73.35 5.64 -16.12
CA ILE A 24 -71.98 5.19 -16.39
C ILE A 24 -70.96 6.19 -15.86
N TYR A 25 -71.19 7.50 -16.05
CA TYR A 25 -70.33 8.54 -15.48
C TYR A 25 -70.27 8.43 -13.94
N PHE A 26 -71.42 8.25 -13.28
CA PHE A 26 -71.45 8.07 -11.82
C PHE A 26 -70.82 6.75 -11.36
N ILE A 27 -71.03 5.62 -12.04
CA ILE A 27 -70.37 4.35 -11.72
C ILE A 27 -68.87 4.44 -11.95
N LEU A 28 -68.44 5.03 -13.07
CA LEU A 28 -67.03 5.19 -13.37
C LEU A 28 -66.38 6.13 -12.35
N ASN A 29 -67.02 7.26 -12.01
CA ASN A 29 -66.46 8.23 -11.08
C ASN A 29 -66.45 7.72 -9.63
N TRP A 30 -67.56 7.14 -9.15
CA TRP A 30 -67.70 6.63 -7.79
C TRP A 30 -66.97 5.29 -7.59
N GLY A 31 -67.02 4.42 -8.60
CA GLY A 31 -66.29 3.15 -8.63
C GLY A 31 -64.77 3.33 -8.77
N PHE A 32 -64.30 4.31 -9.57
CA PHE A 32 -62.87 4.63 -9.62
C PHE A 32 -62.35 5.11 -8.27
N GLU A 33 -63.08 5.99 -7.57
CA GLU A 33 -62.65 6.43 -6.23
C GLU A 33 -62.59 5.24 -5.25
N GLY A 34 -63.58 4.35 -5.24
CA GLY A 34 -63.58 3.17 -4.37
C GLY A 34 -62.43 2.19 -4.65
N VAL A 35 -62.09 1.95 -5.91
CA VAL A 35 -61.01 1.02 -6.32
C VAL A 35 -59.61 1.63 -6.08
N ILE A 36 -59.47 2.95 -6.23
CA ILE A 36 -58.18 3.64 -6.03
C ILE A 36 -57.87 3.88 -4.55
N HIS A 37 -58.89 4.08 -3.69
CA HIS A 37 -58.71 4.30 -2.25
C HIS A 37 -58.61 3.02 -1.40
N ALA A 38 -58.79 1.84 -1.99
CA ALA A 38 -58.83 0.55 -1.27
C ALA A 38 -57.47 -0.09 -0.91
N ARG A 39 -56.32 0.52 -1.27
CA ARG A 39 -55.01 -0.09 -0.94
C ARG A 39 -54.72 0.03 0.56
N ARG A 40 -54.34 -1.09 1.17
CA ARG A 40 -53.91 -1.15 2.57
C ARG A 40 -52.73 -0.20 2.80
N THR A 41 -52.69 0.36 3.99
CA THR A 41 -51.61 1.24 4.45
C THR A 41 -50.63 0.47 5.31
N GLN A 42 -49.35 0.84 5.23
CA GLN A 42 -48.26 0.26 5.99
C GLN A 42 -47.45 1.37 6.63
N THR A 43 -46.92 1.10 7.81
CA THR A 43 -46.02 2.02 8.50
C THR A 43 -44.60 1.80 8.02
N VAL A 44 -43.93 2.87 7.60
CA VAL A 44 -42.54 2.80 7.13
C VAL A 44 -41.62 2.43 8.30
N PRO A 45 -40.85 1.34 8.20
CA PRO A 45 -39.88 0.96 9.23
C PRO A 45 -38.67 1.91 9.28
N ASP A 46 -37.92 1.88 10.38
CA ASP A 46 -36.60 2.50 10.44
C ASP A 46 -35.55 1.60 9.79
N LEU A 47 -34.98 2.10 8.70
CA LEU A 47 -33.95 1.45 7.91
C LEU A 47 -32.56 2.02 8.21
N LYS A 48 -32.44 3.07 9.04
CA LYS A 48 -31.17 3.75 9.30
C LYS A 48 -30.13 2.76 9.86
N SER A 49 -28.90 2.85 9.35
CA SER A 49 -27.77 1.97 9.68
C SER A 49 -27.99 0.48 9.37
N ARG A 50 -29.09 0.10 8.70
CA ARG A 50 -29.28 -1.26 8.17
C ARG A 50 -28.58 -1.41 6.83
N SER A 51 -28.07 -2.61 6.55
CA SER A 51 -27.60 -2.96 5.21
C SER A 51 -28.76 -2.94 4.22
N ILE A 52 -28.46 -2.75 2.93
CA ILE A 52 -29.50 -2.78 1.88
C ILE A 52 -30.25 -4.10 1.85
N ALA A 53 -29.58 -5.22 2.10
CA ALA A 53 -30.21 -6.53 2.20
C ALA A 53 -31.21 -6.59 3.37
N ALA A 54 -30.79 -6.20 4.58
CA ALA A 54 -31.67 -6.19 5.74
C ALA A 54 -32.84 -5.21 5.58
N ALA A 55 -32.61 -4.06 4.92
CA ALA A 55 -33.67 -3.10 4.61
C ALA A 55 -34.70 -3.68 3.63
N LEU A 56 -34.25 -4.41 2.61
CA LEU A 56 -35.15 -5.11 1.68
C LEU A 56 -35.95 -6.20 2.40
N ASP A 57 -35.32 -6.99 3.26
CA ASP A 57 -35.99 -8.04 4.06
C ASP A 57 -37.08 -7.45 4.97
N GLN A 58 -36.85 -6.25 5.51
CA GLN A 58 -37.81 -5.56 6.37
C GLN A 58 -38.97 -4.92 5.58
N LEU A 59 -38.73 -4.49 4.34
CA LEU A 59 -39.75 -3.86 3.48
C LEU A 59 -40.60 -4.87 2.71
N ALA A 60 -40.04 -6.03 2.36
CA ALA A 60 -40.70 -7.10 1.61
C ALA A 60 -42.05 -7.56 2.22
N PRO A 61 -42.17 -7.89 3.51
CA PRO A 61 -43.46 -8.31 4.10
C PRO A 61 -44.49 -7.19 4.14
N LEU A 62 -44.06 -5.93 4.04
CA LEU A 62 -44.93 -4.75 3.97
C LEU A 62 -45.30 -4.39 2.52
N ASN A 63 -44.85 -5.17 1.53
CA ASN A 63 -45.02 -4.88 0.11
C ASN A 63 -44.57 -3.46 -0.26
N LEU A 64 -43.49 -2.98 0.38
CA LEU A 64 -42.87 -1.69 0.12
C LEU A 64 -41.63 -1.89 -0.75
N GLY A 65 -41.41 -0.97 -1.69
CA GLY A 65 -40.21 -0.99 -2.53
C GLY A 65 -39.06 -0.23 -1.90
N LEU A 66 -37.82 -0.52 -2.30
CA LEU A 66 -36.63 0.26 -1.94
C LEU A 66 -35.99 0.82 -3.21
N ARG A 67 -35.59 2.08 -3.18
CA ARG A 67 -34.81 2.71 -4.26
C ARG A 67 -33.66 3.52 -3.70
N LYS A 68 -32.45 3.17 -4.08
CA LYS A 68 -31.26 3.99 -3.83
C LYS A 68 -31.31 5.25 -4.70
N THR A 69 -31.21 6.42 -4.08
CA THR A 69 -31.25 7.72 -4.79
C THR A 69 -29.92 8.45 -4.80
N ALA A 70 -29.08 8.28 -3.78
CA ALA A 70 -27.78 8.92 -3.69
C ALA A 70 -26.81 8.08 -2.85
N VAL A 71 -25.54 8.47 -2.89
CA VAL A 71 -24.48 7.99 -2.00
C VAL A 71 -23.80 9.17 -1.34
N GLU A 72 -23.48 9.05 -0.06
CA GLU A 72 -22.80 10.08 0.73
C GLU A 72 -21.73 9.42 1.60
N PHE A 73 -20.67 10.16 1.93
CA PHE A 73 -19.63 9.69 2.85
C PHE A 73 -20.05 10.02 4.29
N ASP A 74 -19.98 9.01 5.16
CA ASP A 74 -20.22 9.15 6.59
C ASP A 74 -19.38 8.10 7.32
N ALA A 75 -18.43 8.54 8.14
CA ALA A 75 -17.54 7.64 8.87
C ALA A 75 -18.26 6.86 9.99
N SER A 76 -19.40 7.35 10.49
CA SER A 76 -20.18 6.70 11.55
C SER A 76 -21.09 5.59 11.04
N VAL A 77 -21.37 5.56 9.73
CA VAL A 77 -22.26 4.58 9.10
C VAL A 77 -21.47 3.69 8.14
N PRO A 78 -21.46 2.35 8.34
CA PRO A 78 -20.70 1.44 7.50
C PRO A 78 -21.08 1.54 6.02
N ILE A 79 -20.12 1.23 5.15
CA ILE A 79 -20.34 1.19 3.70
C ILE A 79 -21.53 0.30 3.35
N SER A 80 -22.31 0.72 2.36
CA SER A 80 -23.52 0.02 1.89
C SER A 80 -24.65 -0.09 2.92
N SER A 81 -24.64 0.75 3.96
CA SER A 81 -25.75 0.89 4.91
C SER A 81 -26.57 2.14 4.63
N VAL A 82 -27.85 2.14 5.01
CA VAL A 82 -28.75 3.27 4.80
C VAL A 82 -28.38 4.41 5.74
N LEU A 83 -28.00 5.55 5.16
CA LEU A 83 -27.69 6.78 5.89
C LEU A 83 -28.96 7.56 6.23
N ARG A 84 -29.86 7.69 5.24
CA ARG A 84 -31.13 8.41 5.33
C ARG A 84 -32.19 7.72 4.49
N GLN A 85 -33.44 7.88 4.91
CA GLN A 85 -34.61 7.39 4.19
C GLN A 85 -35.65 8.50 3.99
N ASP A 86 -36.44 8.37 2.93
CA ASP A 86 -37.61 9.19 2.63
C ASP A 86 -38.72 8.29 2.05
N PRO A 87 -39.90 8.19 2.68
CA PRO A 87 -40.36 8.91 3.88
C PRO A 87 -39.65 8.49 5.19
N PRO A 88 -39.68 9.34 6.25
CA PRO A 88 -39.09 9.01 7.54
C PRO A 88 -39.81 7.84 8.22
N ALA A 89 -39.11 7.17 9.13
CA ALA A 89 -39.67 6.05 9.89
C ALA A 89 -40.95 6.47 10.65
N GLY A 90 -41.90 5.55 10.76
CA GLY A 90 -43.22 5.81 11.36
C GLY A 90 -44.22 6.48 10.42
N THR A 91 -43.81 6.94 9.23
CA THR A 91 -44.76 7.50 8.25
C THR A 91 -45.71 6.42 7.75
N VAL A 92 -47.01 6.71 7.69
CA VAL A 92 -47.99 5.80 7.08
C VAL A 92 -48.03 6.02 5.57
N VAL A 93 -47.76 4.97 4.81
CA VAL A 93 -47.76 4.98 3.34
C VAL A 93 -48.68 3.89 2.79
N ARG A 94 -49.04 3.97 1.52
CA ARG A 94 -49.78 2.90 0.85
C ARG A 94 -48.86 1.75 0.46
N GLU A 95 -49.37 0.53 0.45
CA GLU A 95 -48.67 -0.62 -0.14
C GLU A 95 -48.22 -0.34 -1.58
N GLY A 96 -47.05 -0.85 -1.93
CA GLY A 96 -46.35 -0.59 -3.19
C GLY A 96 -45.60 0.74 -3.23
N LYS A 97 -45.62 1.55 -2.16
CA LYS A 97 -44.81 2.77 -2.08
C LYS A 97 -43.32 2.40 -2.07
N THR A 98 -42.54 3.12 -2.87
CA THR A 98 -41.07 3.02 -2.85
C THR A 98 -40.48 3.97 -1.82
N ILE A 99 -39.69 3.42 -0.90
CA ILE A 99 -38.86 4.15 0.05
C ILE A 99 -37.54 4.51 -0.62
N LYS A 100 -37.24 5.80 -0.69
CA LYS A 100 -35.99 6.32 -1.23
C LYS A 100 -34.93 6.30 -0.13
N VAL A 101 -33.74 5.79 -0.43
CA VAL A 101 -32.64 5.72 0.53
C VAL A 101 -31.36 6.36 -0.02
N VAL A 102 -30.66 7.08 0.85
CA VAL A 102 -29.27 7.51 0.65
C VAL A 102 -28.38 6.51 1.37
N VAL A 103 -27.33 6.04 0.70
CA VAL A 103 -26.49 4.95 1.19
C VAL A 103 -25.10 5.49 1.54
N SER A 104 -24.55 5.06 2.68
CA SER A 104 -23.21 5.43 3.10
C SER A 104 -22.14 4.76 2.22
N GLN A 105 -21.11 5.54 1.88
CA GLN A 105 -19.84 5.06 1.31
C GLN A 105 -18.78 4.79 2.38
N GLY A 106 -19.14 4.91 3.67
CA GLY A 106 -18.19 4.93 4.78
C GLY A 106 -17.47 6.28 4.90
N GLY A 107 -16.40 6.31 5.68
CA GLY A 107 -15.51 7.48 5.76
C GLY A 107 -14.84 7.78 4.42
N GLN A 108 -14.42 9.02 4.20
CA GLN A 108 -13.57 9.33 3.04
C GLN A 108 -12.21 8.69 3.27
N THR A 109 -11.70 7.95 2.29
CA THR A 109 -10.36 7.36 2.36
C THR A 109 -9.38 8.06 1.44
N VAL A 110 -8.11 8.02 1.82
CA VAL A 110 -6.96 8.51 1.06
C VAL A 110 -5.87 7.44 1.07
N MET A 111 -4.94 7.52 0.12
CA MET A 111 -3.78 6.62 0.09
C MET A 111 -2.65 7.20 0.93
N ALA A 112 -2.07 6.38 1.79
CA ALA A 112 -0.88 6.75 2.56
C ALA A 112 0.30 7.02 1.60
N PRO A 113 0.94 8.20 1.66
CA PRO A 113 2.10 8.49 0.84
C PRO A 113 3.32 7.70 1.30
N ALA A 114 4.30 7.52 0.40
CA ALA A 114 5.61 6.96 0.75
C ALA A 114 6.48 8.06 1.38
N VAL A 115 6.75 7.94 2.68
CA VAL A 115 7.57 8.91 3.43
C VAL A 115 8.89 8.34 3.95
N ILE A 116 9.13 7.04 3.78
CA ILE A 116 10.39 6.39 4.16
C ILE A 116 11.55 7.00 3.37
N GLY A 117 12.65 7.31 4.07
CA GLY A 117 13.83 7.94 3.51
C GLY A 117 13.68 9.46 3.31
N LEU A 118 12.57 10.08 3.73
CA LEU A 118 12.45 11.53 3.79
C LEU A 118 12.89 12.07 5.15
N PRO A 119 13.38 13.32 5.24
CA PRO A 119 13.49 14.03 6.52
C PRO A 119 12.12 14.15 7.19
N LEU A 120 12.06 14.01 8.52
CA LEU A 120 10.80 14.06 9.30
C LEU A 120 9.92 15.26 8.92
N ARG A 121 10.51 16.46 8.78
CA ARG A 121 9.77 17.66 8.38
C ARG A 121 9.10 17.55 7.01
N ASN A 122 9.77 16.92 6.05
CA ASN A 122 9.22 16.71 4.71
C ASN A 122 8.13 15.64 4.72
N ALA A 123 8.32 14.57 5.50
CA ALA A 123 7.31 13.55 5.73
C ALA A 123 6.03 14.15 6.32
N GLU A 124 6.14 14.99 7.36
CA GLU A 124 5.00 15.68 7.99
C GLU A 124 4.24 16.56 6.99
N MET A 125 4.94 17.33 6.15
CA MET A 125 4.31 18.15 5.11
C MET A 125 3.58 17.30 4.08
N LEU A 126 4.17 16.18 3.64
CA LEU A 126 3.57 15.29 2.66
C LEU A 126 2.31 14.60 3.22
N LEU A 127 2.34 14.16 4.48
CA LEU A 127 1.17 13.61 5.17
C LEU A 127 0.02 14.63 5.19
N ARG A 128 0.28 15.88 5.58
CA ARG A 128 -0.74 16.93 5.59
C ARG A 128 -1.31 17.22 4.20
N GLN A 129 -0.46 17.25 3.17
CA GLN A 129 -0.91 17.41 1.78
C GLN A 129 -1.81 16.25 1.32
N SER A 130 -1.54 15.04 1.81
CA SER A 130 -2.36 13.85 1.58
C SER A 130 -3.58 13.76 2.50
N GLN A 131 -3.92 14.81 3.26
CA GLN A 131 -5.05 14.85 4.20
C GLN A 131 -4.93 13.78 5.30
N LEU A 132 -3.71 13.59 5.78
CA LEU A 132 -3.34 12.70 6.87
C LEU A 132 -2.61 13.49 7.96
N SER A 133 -2.64 12.96 9.18
CA SER A 133 -2.03 13.57 10.34
C SER A 133 -0.80 12.79 10.80
N LEU A 134 0.20 13.49 11.31
CA LEU A 134 1.34 12.85 11.95
C LEU A 134 0.89 12.26 13.30
N GLY A 135 1.15 10.96 13.47
CA GLY A 135 0.89 10.22 14.71
C GLY A 135 2.08 10.23 15.66
N GLU A 136 2.31 9.09 16.30
CA GLU A 136 3.46 8.87 17.17
C GLU A 136 4.76 8.88 16.36
N VAL A 137 5.77 9.58 16.86
CA VAL A 137 7.12 9.57 16.30
C VAL A 137 8.05 8.93 17.32
N SER A 138 8.58 7.77 16.98
CA SER A 138 9.59 7.08 17.79
C SER A 138 10.96 7.12 17.11
N GLU A 139 12.03 6.93 17.88
CA GLU A 139 13.40 7.00 17.40
C GLU A 139 14.05 5.61 17.45
N SER A 140 14.79 5.26 16.40
CA SER A 140 15.64 4.06 16.34
C SER A 140 16.97 4.40 15.68
N TYR A 141 18.04 3.73 16.06
CA TYR A 141 19.34 3.93 15.42
C TYR A 141 19.39 3.27 14.04
N SER A 142 20.24 3.80 13.16
CA SER A 142 20.50 3.23 11.84
C SER A 142 21.97 3.37 11.46
N LEU A 143 22.52 2.33 10.84
CA LEU A 143 23.88 2.36 10.27
C LEU A 143 23.92 3.05 8.90
N LYS A 144 22.77 3.21 8.25
CA LYS A 144 22.66 3.68 6.86
C LYS A 144 22.07 5.08 6.75
N GLN A 145 21.09 5.40 7.60
CA GLN A 145 20.30 6.62 7.49
C GLN A 145 20.78 7.69 8.48
N GLU A 146 20.94 8.91 7.98
CA GLU A 146 21.28 10.07 8.81
C GLU A 146 20.21 10.37 9.87
N LYS A 147 20.60 11.03 10.95
CA LYS A 147 19.69 11.42 12.02
C LYS A 147 18.54 12.29 11.47
N GLY A 148 17.31 11.98 11.86
CA GLY A 148 16.10 12.69 11.46
C GLY A 148 15.42 12.20 10.18
N MET A 149 15.97 11.15 9.55
CA MET A 149 15.36 10.49 8.39
C MET A 149 14.32 9.45 8.81
N VAL A 150 13.20 9.34 8.10
CA VAL A 150 12.17 8.33 8.38
C VAL A 150 12.68 6.94 7.99
N LEU A 151 12.72 6.02 8.96
CA LEU A 151 13.11 4.63 8.80
C LEU A 151 11.91 3.75 8.43
N SER A 152 10.76 3.99 9.05
CA SER A 152 9.53 3.26 8.77
C SER A 152 8.30 4.13 9.02
N GLN A 153 7.19 3.71 8.41
CA GLN A 153 5.88 4.31 8.59
C GLN A 153 4.85 3.21 8.85
N ASP A 154 3.84 3.55 9.65
CA ASP A 154 2.64 2.75 9.85
C ASP A 154 1.43 3.68 9.90
N PRO A 155 0.43 3.54 9.02
CA PRO A 155 0.28 2.52 7.96
C PRO A 155 1.34 2.58 6.84
N LYS A 156 1.58 1.43 6.20
CA LYS A 156 2.50 1.32 5.05
C LYS A 156 2.05 2.22 3.89
N ALA A 157 3.02 2.61 3.05
CA ALA A 157 2.74 3.36 1.83
C ALA A 157 1.67 2.64 0.97
N GLU A 158 0.87 3.42 0.27
CA GLU A 158 -0.25 2.99 -0.58
C GLU A 158 -1.43 2.33 0.15
N ALA A 159 -1.35 2.17 1.48
CA ALA A 159 -2.49 1.72 2.26
C ALA A 159 -3.66 2.70 2.12
N SER A 160 -4.86 2.18 1.85
CA SER A 160 -6.09 2.97 1.88
C SER A 160 -6.51 3.17 3.32
N ILE A 161 -6.45 4.41 3.80
CA ILE A 161 -6.76 4.77 5.18
C ILE A 161 -7.75 5.93 5.21
N GLU A 162 -8.46 6.08 6.33
CA GLU A 162 -9.42 7.17 6.47
C GLU A 162 -8.72 8.53 6.40
N ARG A 163 -9.42 9.52 5.84
CA ARG A 163 -8.99 10.91 5.89
C ARG A 163 -8.77 11.31 7.35
N ASP A 164 -7.75 12.13 7.58
CA ASP A 164 -7.32 12.62 8.89
C ASP A 164 -6.77 11.53 9.83
N ALA A 165 -6.64 10.28 9.35
CA ALA A 165 -5.99 9.22 10.11
C ALA A 165 -4.54 9.57 10.47
N LEU A 166 -4.10 9.01 11.60
CA LEU A 166 -2.73 9.16 12.10
C LEU A 166 -1.78 8.20 11.40
N VAL A 167 -0.61 8.71 11.01
CA VAL A 167 0.50 7.90 10.50
C VAL A 167 1.66 8.01 11.48
N ASN A 168 1.99 6.89 12.11
CA ASN A 168 3.11 6.75 13.02
C ASN A 168 4.40 6.58 12.23
N LEU A 169 5.48 7.22 12.68
CA LEU A 169 6.78 7.18 12.02
C LEU A 169 7.86 6.72 13.00
N VAL A 170 8.79 5.90 12.52
CA VAL A 170 10.07 5.68 13.21
C VAL A 170 11.12 6.49 12.48
N VAL A 171 11.87 7.32 13.20
CA VAL A 171 12.94 8.16 12.65
C VAL A 171 14.31 7.68 13.11
N SER A 172 15.33 7.95 12.30
CA SER A 172 16.71 7.63 12.61
C SER A 172 17.23 8.54 13.70
N GLY A 173 17.75 7.96 14.78
CA GLY A 173 18.56 8.66 15.78
C GLY A 173 20.01 8.86 15.35
N GLY A 174 20.37 8.39 14.15
CA GLY A 174 21.74 8.34 13.64
C GLY A 174 22.45 7.06 14.06
N ALA A 175 23.78 7.12 14.05
CA ALA A 175 24.61 5.99 14.43
C ALA A 175 24.39 5.60 15.91
N PRO A 176 24.43 4.30 16.24
CA PRO A 176 24.24 3.83 17.61
C PRO A 176 25.34 4.35 18.54
N PRO A 177 25.03 4.63 19.83
CA PRO A 177 26.04 4.97 20.82
C PRO A 177 26.97 3.79 21.08
N GLY A 178 28.16 4.08 21.64
CA GLY A 178 29.14 3.06 21.98
C GLY A 178 28.55 1.97 22.89
N GLY A 179 28.79 0.70 22.55
CA GLY A 179 28.26 -0.46 23.27
C GLY A 179 26.96 -1.04 22.70
N VAL A 180 26.31 -0.36 21.76
CA VAL A 180 25.16 -0.92 21.01
C VAL A 180 25.64 -1.39 19.65
N SER A 181 25.56 -2.70 19.40
CA SER A 181 25.84 -3.29 18.09
C SER A 181 24.54 -3.45 17.33
N LEU A 182 24.51 -3.02 16.07
CA LEU A 182 23.35 -3.19 15.19
C LEU A 182 23.66 -4.21 14.10
N MET A 183 22.62 -4.89 13.63
CA MET A 183 22.69 -5.83 12.53
C MET A 183 23.00 -5.10 11.22
N PRO A 184 24.12 -5.40 10.53
CA PRO A 184 24.39 -4.82 9.23
C PRO A 184 23.38 -5.29 8.17
N ASP A 185 23.24 -4.50 7.11
CA ASP A 185 22.47 -4.89 5.92
C ASP A 185 23.35 -5.70 4.97
N PHE A 186 23.10 -7.01 4.92
CA PHE A 186 23.71 -7.97 4.01
C PHE A 186 22.84 -8.25 2.78
N LEU A 187 21.61 -7.73 2.70
CA LEU A 187 20.71 -8.06 1.59
C LEU A 187 21.35 -7.70 0.24
N ARG A 188 21.27 -8.63 -0.71
CA ARG A 188 21.86 -8.52 -2.05
C ARG A 188 23.39 -8.44 -2.11
N LYS A 189 24.08 -8.52 -0.97
CA LYS A 189 25.55 -8.60 -0.91
C LYS A 189 26.04 -10.04 -0.99
N ASN A 190 27.36 -10.19 -1.07
CA ASN A 190 27.99 -11.50 -1.08
C ASN A 190 28.07 -12.08 0.35
N VAL A 191 27.81 -13.38 0.48
CA VAL A 191 27.89 -14.12 1.76
C VAL A 191 29.23 -13.98 2.49
N GLU A 192 30.34 -13.76 1.77
CA GLU A 192 31.66 -13.58 2.38
C GLU A 192 31.76 -12.29 3.22
N GLU A 193 30.99 -11.25 2.90
CA GLU A 193 30.90 -10.03 3.72
C GLU A 193 30.28 -10.36 5.09
N ALA A 194 29.20 -11.15 5.10
CA ALA A 194 28.54 -11.58 6.32
C ALA A 194 29.44 -12.51 7.16
N ARG A 195 30.19 -13.41 6.52
CA ARG A 195 31.17 -14.29 7.20
C ARG A 195 32.28 -13.49 7.87
N SER A 196 32.86 -12.54 7.14
CA SER A 196 33.95 -11.69 7.63
C SER A 196 33.50 -10.84 8.82
N TRP A 197 32.29 -10.25 8.72
CA TRP A 197 31.70 -9.51 9.82
C TRP A 197 31.41 -10.41 11.02
N ALA A 198 30.80 -11.58 10.83
CA ALA A 198 30.47 -12.49 11.92
C ALA A 198 31.72 -12.96 12.68
N ALA A 199 32.81 -13.26 11.96
CA ALA A 199 34.10 -13.63 12.57
C ALA A 199 34.70 -12.48 13.40
N GLY A 200 34.60 -11.24 12.92
CA GLY A 200 35.09 -10.05 13.64
C GLY A 200 34.21 -9.66 14.83
N ALA A 201 32.89 -9.84 14.72
CA ALA A 201 31.91 -9.50 15.75
C ALA A 201 31.72 -10.62 16.79
N GLY A 202 32.26 -11.82 16.55
CA GLY A 202 32.01 -13.00 17.39
C GLY A 202 30.57 -13.53 17.32
N ALA A 203 29.84 -13.21 16.24
CA ALA A 203 28.44 -13.61 16.06
C ALA A 203 28.33 -15.03 15.49
N SER A 204 27.32 -15.80 15.94
CA SER A 204 27.03 -17.12 15.38
C SER A 204 26.27 -16.98 14.07
N LEU A 205 26.89 -17.35 12.94
CA LEU A 205 26.29 -17.25 11.60
C LEU A 205 25.84 -18.62 11.07
N GLU A 206 24.55 -18.74 10.78
CA GLU A 206 23.92 -19.87 10.10
C GLU A 206 23.58 -19.48 8.66
N ILE A 207 23.94 -20.34 7.70
CA ILE A 207 23.77 -20.07 6.27
C ILE A 207 22.85 -21.14 5.68
N GLU A 208 21.68 -20.70 5.26
CA GLU A 208 20.72 -21.51 4.51
C GLU A 208 20.85 -21.24 3.01
N THR A 209 20.43 -22.18 2.17
CA THR A 209 20.60 -22.08 0.71
C THR A 209 19.30 -22.29 -0.04
N ASP A 210 18.90 -21.30 -0.84
CA ASP A 210 17.80 -21.38 -1.79
C ASP A 210 18.31 -21.80 -3.18
N LYS A 211 17.93 -23.00 -3.62
CA LYS A 211 18.33 -23.58 -4.90
C LYS A 211 17.55 -23.03 -6.10
N ILE A 212 16.42 -22.36 -5.87
CA ILE A 212 15.49 -21.90 -6.91
C ILE A 212 15.80 -20.47 -7.34
N SER A 213 16.33 -19.66 -6.41
CA SER A 213 16.69 -18.26 -6.69
C SER A 213 17.49 -18.06 -7.98
N LEU A 214 17.15 -16.99 -8.71
CA LEU A 214 17.82 -16.62 -9.97
C LEU A 214 19.07 -15.76 -9.77
N PHE A 215 19.31 -15.28 -8.55
CA PHE A 215 20.48 -14.47 -8.20
C PHE A 215 21.79 -15.28 -8.34
N PRO A 216 22.95 -14.61 -8.48
CA PRO A 216 24.25 -15.28 -8.47
C PRO A 216 24.46 -16.10 -7.18
N SER A 217 25.21 -17.21 -7.31
CA SER A 217 25.53 -18.07 -6.16
C SER A 217 26.23 -17.29 -5.05
N GLY A 218 25.79 -17.49 -3.80
CA GLY A 218 26.31 -16.78 -2.62
C GLY A 218 25.73 -15.38 -2.40
N THR A 219 24.77 -14.93 -3.20
CA THR A 219 24.03 -13.68 -2.94
C THR A 219 23.08 -13.87 -1.76
N VAL A 220 23.15 -12.99 -0.76
CA VAL A 220 22.22 -12.99 0.37
C VAL A 220 20.84 -12.51 -0.08
N LEU A 221 19.82 -13.33 0.15
CA LEU A 221 18.43 -13.10 -0.21
C LEU A 221 17.64 -12.54 0.95
N THR A 222 17.84 -13.10 2.14
CA THR A 222 17.22 -12.68 3.39
C THR A 222 18.23 -12.78 4.53
N GLN A 223 17.95 -12.02 5.59
CA GLN A 223 18.71 -12.07 6.84
C GLN A 223 17.76 -11.98 8.03
N THR A 224 18.16 -12.62 9.12
CA THR A 224 17.50 -12.54 10.42
C THR A 224 18.60 -12.46 11.49
N PRO A 225 18.59 -11.46 12.40
CA PRO A 225 17.68 -10.33 12.48
C PRO A 225 17.70 -9.41 11.24
N ALA A 226 16.68 -8.56 11.10
CA ALA A 226 16.63 -7.55 10.04
C ALA A 226 17.74 -6.50 10.24
N ALA A 227 18.13 -5.81 9.18
CA ALA A 227 19.10 -4.71 9.27
C ALA A 227 18.68 -3.67 10.33
N ASP A 228 19.66 -3.05 10.98
CA ASP A 228 19.50 -2.09 12.07
C ASP A 228 18.82 -2.63 13.35
N SER A 229 18.56 -3.95 13.43
CA SER A 229 18.13 -4.58 14.69
C SER A 229 19.27 -4.55 15.72
N VAL A 230 18.95 -4.30 16.98
CA VAL A 230 19.92 -4.37 18.07
C VAL A 230 20.38 -5.82 18.28
N LEU A 231 21.69 -6.03 18.31
CA LEU A 231 22.32 -7.32 18.55
C LEU A 231 22.72 -7.47 20.02
N SER A 232 22.31 -8.57 20.64
CA SER A 232 22.87 -9.04 21.91
C SER A 232 24.16 -9.83 21.68
N SER A 233 24.97 -10.00 22.73
CA SER A 233 26.27 -10.69 22.68
C SER A 233 26.22 -12.17 22.26
N ASP A 234 25.03 -12.76 22.20
CA ASP A 234 24.76 -14.17 21.92
C ASP A 234 23.81 -14.40 20.73
N VAL A 235 23.54 -13.35 19.93
CA VAL A 235 22.59 -13.48 18.82
C VAL A 235 23.08 -14.47 17.77
N LYS A 236 22.18 -15.37 17.38
CA LYS A 236 22.31 -16.20 16.19
C LYS A 236 21.79 -15.43 14.97
N VAL A 237 22.66 -15.24 13.99
CA VAL A 237 22.35 -14.61 12.71
C VAL A 237 22.12 -15.70 11.68
N THR A 238 20.96 -15.69 11.03
CA THR A 238 20.65 -16.62 9.94
C THR A 238 20.52 -15.85 8.64
N ILE A 239 21.20 -16.29 7.59
CA ILE A 239 21.08 -15.73 6.24
C ILE A 239 20.68 -16.81 5.24
N LEU A 240 19.75 -16.48 4.34
CA LEU A 240 19.41 -17.31 3.20
C LEU A 240 20.20 -16.81 1.99
N VAL A 241 20.96 -17.68 1.34
CA VAL A 241 21.74 -17.33 0.15
C VAL A 241 21.26 -18.07 -1.08
N SER A 242 21.48 -17.51 -2.26
CA SER A 242 21.20 -18.23 -3.50
C SER A 242 22.21 -19.35 -3.72
N GLY A 243 21.71 -20.57 -3.94
CA GLY A 243 22.46 -21.76 -4.29
C GLY A 243 22.36 -22.16 -5.75
N ARG A 244 21.95 -21.24 -6.64
CA ARG A 244 21.88 -21.51 -8.07
C ARG A 244 23.21 -22.12 -8.51
N LYS A 245 23.17 -23.32 -9.07
CA LYS A 245 24.31 -24.02 -9.66
C LYS A 245 24.67 -23.38 -11.02
N GLY A 246 24.81 -22.06 -11.04
CA GLY A 246 25.22 -21.26 -12.17
C GLY A 246 26.42 -20.46 -11.69
N ALA A 247 27.60 -21.06 -11.85
CA ALA A 247 28.88 -20.59 -11.36
C ALA A 247 28.81 -20.12 -9.90
N THR A 248 29.28 -20.96 -8.98
CA THR A 248 30.22 -20.43 -7.98
C THR A 248 31.12 -19.44 -8.75
N PRO A 249 31.33 -18.19 -8.35
CA PRO A 249 32.56 -17.54 -8.74
C PRO A 249 33.70 -18.31 -8.05
N THR A 250 33.95 -19.55 -8.48
CA THR A 250 35.28 -20.16 -8.46
C THR A 250 36.05 -19.47 -9.57
N VAL A 251 36.11 -18.15 -9.54
CA VAL A 251 37.26 -17.49 -10.14
C VAL A 251 38.31 -17.69 -9.08
N ALA A 252 39.27 -18.57 -9.34
CA ALA A 252 40.46 -18.65 -8.50
C ALA A 252 40.91 -17.21 -8.25
N ALA A 253 40.91 -16.77 -6.99
CA ALA A 253 41.26 -15.41 -6.66
C ALA A 253 42.67 -15.16 -7.20
N LYS A 254 42.76 -14.39 -8.28
CA LYS A 254 44.04 -14.02 -8.84
C LYS A 254 44.57 -12.93 -7.92
N LEU A 255 45.73 -13.17 -7.33
CA LEU A 255 46.41 -12.17 -6.51
C LEU A 255 46.87 -11.05 -7.45
N PHE A 256 46.20 -9.91 -7.37
CA PHE A 256 46.68 -8.70 -7.99
C PHE A 256 47.79 -8.13 -7.14
N LYS A 257 48.95 -7.95 -7.77
CA LYS A 257 50.15 -7.44 -7.13
C LYS A 257 50.48 -6.08 -7.70
N TYR A 258 50.64 -5.12 -6.80
CA TYR A 258 51.10 -3.78 -7.13
C TYR A 258 52.27 -3.40 -6.22
N GLU A 259 53.35 -2.91 -6.81
CA GLU A 259 54.52 -2.43 -6.09
C GLU A 259 54.60 -0.92 -6.24
N LEU A 260 54.72 -0.22 -5.11
CA LEU A 260 54.79 1.23 -5.13
C LEU A 260 56.14 1.68 -5.71
N PRO A 261 56.18 2.85 -6.39
CA PRO A 261 57.44 3.46 -6.80
C PRO A 261 58.44 3.54 -5.63
N GLN A 262 59.72 3.30 -5.93
CA GLN A 262 60.78 3.32 -4.91
C GLN A 262 61.20 4.74 -4.50
N SER A 263 60.75 5.76 -5.23
CA SER A 263 61.07 7.16 -4.98
C SER A 263 59.88 7.88 -4.33
N GLY A 264 60.15 8.74 -3.34
CA GLY A 264 59.16 9.59 -2.69
C GLY A 264 58.99 9.33 -1.19
N SER A 265 57.91 9.86 -0.62
CA SER A 265 57.48 9.67 0.77
C SER A 265 56.28 8.70 0.84
N GLU A 266 55.81 8.38 2.04
CA GLU A 266 54.59 7.58 2.23
C GLU A 266 53.42 8.15 1.43
N SER A 267 52.65 7.28 0.79
CA SER A 267 51.54 7.67 -0.09
C SER A 267 50.27 6.95 0.31
N GLN A 268 49.13 7.66 0.26
CA GLN A 268 47.81 7.06 0.38
C GLN A 268 47.47 6.34 -0.91
N VAL A 269 47.31 5.03 -0.86
CA VAL A 269 47.00 4.21 -2.03
C VAL A 269 45.56 3.74 -1.97
N ARG A 270 44.81 3.93 -3.06
CA ARG A 270 43.45 3.42 -3.23
C ARG A 270 43.38 2.58 -4.50
N ILE A 271 42.98 1.33 -4.38
CA ILE A 271 42.84 0.38 -5.49
C ILE A 271 41.36 0.06 -5.62
N VAL A 272 40.81 0.23 -6.81
CA VAL A 272 39.41 -0.07 -7.12
C VAL A 272 39.33 -1.00 -8.33
N VAL A 273 38.37 -1.92 -8.32
CA VAL A 273 38.01 -2.74 -9.47
C VAL A 273 36.68 -2.25 -10.03
N ILE A 274 36.61 -2.13 -11.35
CA ILE A 274 35.41 -1.77 -12.09
C ILE A 274 35.03 -2.98 -12.92
N ASP A 275 33.87 -3.57 -12.62
CA ASP A 275 33.32 -4.71 -13.33
C ASP A 275 31.86 -4.44 -13.76
N LYS A 276 31.17 -5.45 -14.30
CA LYS A 276 29.77 -5.34 -14.74
C LYS A 276 28.78 -5.05 -13.60
N TYR A 277 29.20 -5.18 -12.35
CA TYR A 277 28.43 -4.89 -11.14
C TYR A 277 28.76 -3.52 -10.54
N GLY A 278 29.74 -2.78 -11.10
CA GLY A 278 30.10 -1.42 -10.70
C GLY A 278 31.53 -1.28 -10.20
N GLU A 279 31.80 -0.19 -9.46
CA GLU A 279 33.11 0.08 -8.84
C GLU A 279 33.13 -0.47 -7.40
N ARG A 280 34.15 -1.27 -7.09
CA ARG A 280 34.39 -1.83 -5.75
C ARG A 280 35.80 -1.48 -5.29
N GLU A 281 35.91 -0.93 -4.09
CA GLU A 281 37.20 -0.66 -3.46
C GLU A 281 37.82 -1.97 -2.95
N LEU A 282 39.06 -2.22 -3.39
CA LEU A 282 39.82 -3.41 -3.03
C LEU A 282 40.83 -3.13 -1.92
N PHE A 283 41.39 -1.93 -1.90
CA PHE A 283 42.37 -1.50 -0.90
C PHE A 283 42.35 0.02 -0.74
N ASN A 284 42.53 0.50 0.49
CA ASN A 284 42.68 1.92 0.78
C ASN A 284 43.53 2.12 2.04
N GLY A 285 44.70 2.75 1.91
CA GLY A 285 45.57 3.02 3.05
C GLY A 285 46.97 3.53 2.70
N VAL A 286 47.68 4.00 3.72
CA VAL A 286 49.04 4.56 3.61
C VAL A 286 50.08 3.45 3.44
N ARG A 287 51.02 3.66 2.53
CA ARG A 287 52.09 2.71 2.22
C ARG A 287 53.44 3.40 1.99
N LYS A 288 54.51 2.74 2.40
CA LYS A 288 55.90 3.18 2.22
C LYS A 288 56.36 2.96 0.77
N PRO A 289 57.29 3.77 0.24
CA PRO A 289 57.91 3.53 -1.07
C PRO A 289 58.46 2.10 -1.19
N GLY A 290 58.31 1.49 -2.36
CA GLY A 290 58.76 0.11 -2.63
C GLY A 290 57.97 -1.01 -1.92
N SER A 291 56.90 -0.70 -1.18
CA SER A 291 56.06 -1.74 -0.57
C SER A 291 55.17 -2.43 -1.60
N LYS A 292 54.90 -3.72 -1.33
CA LYS A 292 54.05 -4.57 -2.17
C LYS A 292 52.65 -4.65 -1.57
N ILE A 293 51.66 -4.47 -2.42
CA ILE A 293 50.25 -4.64 -2.11
C ILE A 293 49.78 -5.87 -2.89
N GLU A 294 49.27 -6.86 -2.17
CA GLU A 294 48.66 -8.06 -2.75
C GLU A 294 47.19 -8.10 -2.36
N VAL A 295 46.30 -8.05 -3.36
CA VAL A 295 44.84 -8.07 -3.12
C VAL A 295 44.22 -9.18 -3.96
N PRO A 296 43.38 -10.05 -3.38
CA PRO A 296 42.65 -11.03 -4.16
C PRO A 296 41.61 -10.33 -5.05
N ILE A 297 41.62 -10.60 -6.36
CA ILE A 297 40.60 -10.09 -7.29
C ILE A 297 39.87 -11.25 -7.97
N GLN A 298 38.55 -11.07 -8.11
CA GLN A 298 37.70 -11.95 -8.89
C GLN A 298 37.66 -11.46 -10.34
N GLU A 299 38.37 -12.15 -11.24
CA GLU A 299 38.39 -11.88 -12.68
C GLU A 299 36.99 -12.16 -13.26
N THR A 300 36.18 -11.11 -13.38
CA THR A 300 34.88 -11.16 -14.05
C THR A 300 35.11 -10.56 -15.44
N GLY A 301 35.02 -11.35 -16.51
CA GLY A 301 35.46 -10.92 -17.85
C GLY A 301 35.07 -9.48 -18.20
N GLY A 302 36.05 -8.67 -18.61
CA GLY A 302 35.90 -7.24 -18.92
C GLY A 302 36.10 -6.28 -17.74
N SER A 303 36.76 -6.71 -16.66
CA SER A 303 37.06 -5.87 -15.48
C SER A 303 38.32 -5.04 -15.66
N ARG A 304 38.37 -3.86 -15.03
CA ARG A 304 39.56 -2.98 -14.97
C ARG A 304 39.91 -2.64 -13.53
N VAL A 305 41.20 -2.55 -13.22
CA VAL A 305 41.71 -2.05 -11.94
C VAL A 305 42.25 -0.65 -12.13
N LYS A 306 41.82 0.28 -11.26
CA LYS A 306 42.37 1.63 -11.17
C LYS A 306 43.10 1.80 -9.85
N ILE A 307 44.30 2.35 -9.93
CA ILE A 307 45.16 2.62 -8.79
C ILE A 307 45.31 4.13 -8.65
N TYR A 308 44.96 4.65 -7.48
CA TYR A 308 45.12 6.04 -7.14
C TYR A 308 46.19 6.20 -6.06
N MET A 309 47.05 7.21 -6.22
CA MET A 309 47.99 7.66 -5.19
C MET A 309 47.69 9.10 -4.82
N ASN A 310 47.45 9.36 -3.53
CA ASN A 310 47.08 10.67 -3.00
C ASN A 310 45.89 11.31 -3.76
N GLY A 311 44.93 10.48 -4.20
CA GLY A 311 43.74 10.90 -4.93
C GLY A 311 43.90 11.03 -6.45
N ILE A 312 45.11 10.83 -6.99
CA ILE A 312 45.39 10.94 -8.43
C ILE A 312 45.48 9.54 -9.04
N LEU A 313 44.81 9.30 -10.16
CA LEU A 313 44.92 8.05 -10.91
C LEU A 313 46.34 7.91 -11.46
N VAL A 314 47.07 6.88 -11.02
CA VAL A 314 48.44 6.61 -11.45
C VAL A 314 48.56 5.45 -12.43
N GLU A 315 47.66 4.47 -12.33
CA GLU A 315 47.67 3.31 -13.21
C GLU A 315 46.25 2.78 -13.42
N GLU A 316 45.97 2.32 -14.65
CA GLU A 316 44.77 1.57 -15.01
C GLU A 316 45.21 0.30 -15.75
N ARG A 317 44.68 -0.86 -15.34
CA ARG A 317 45.04 -2.17 -15.89
C ARG A 317 43.80 -3.01 -16.16
N ASP A 318 43.69 -3.53 -17.38
CA ASP A 318 42.69 -4.55 -17.71
C ASP A 318 43.04 -5.88 -17.02
N LEU A 319 42.01 -6.61 -16.56
CA LEU A 319 42.15 -7.90 -15.89
C LEU A 319 41.87 -9.08 -16.82
#